data_AF-A0A395CX00-F1
#
_entry.id   AF-A0A395CX00-F1
#
_cell.length_a   1.000
_cell.length_b   1.000
_cell.length_c   1.000
_cell.angle_alpha   90.00
_cell.angle_beta   90.00
_cell.angle_gamma   90.00
#
_symmetry.space_group_name_H-M   'P 1'
#
loop_
_entity.id
_entity.type
_entity.pdbx_description
1 polymer ?
#
loop_
_entity_poly.entity_id
_entity_poly.type
_entity_poly.pdbx_seq_one_letter_code
_entity_poly.pdbx_strand_id
1 'polypeptide(L)'
;SYPIVSIEDGLDENDWTGFARQTAARGDRIQIVGDDIFVTNPDFIKRGILEKTANAALIKLNQIGTVSETVHAIELCREAGWNYVISHRSGETEDAFIADFAVAMGGGQIKTGSASRSERIAKYNRLLEIEAELGDTAEFLSPSPTSLLHSGISFREFIGSYPSRTDRDWADLSIRGKTPRRSIQAPTNTRVSGDSHDGPSH
;
A
#
# COMPACT_ATOMS: atom_id res chain seq x y z
N SER A 1 -26.96 7.62 -5.11
CA SER A 1 -25.70 7.37 -4.38
C SER A 1 -24.85 6.40 -5.18
N TYR A 2 -23.54 6.62 -5.25
CA TYR A 2 -22.59 5.76 -5.94
C TYR A 2 -21.75 4.96 -4.91
N PRO A 3 -21.28 3.73 -5.22
CA PRO A 3 -20.48 2.92 -4.32
C PRO A 3 -19.01 3.35 -4.31
N ILE A 4 -18.74 4.59 -3.90
CA ILE A 4 -17.38 5.14 -3.86
C ILE A 4 -16.60 4.45 -2.73
N VAL A 5 -15.44 3.89 -3.06
CA VAL A 5 -14.55 3.19 -2.11
C VAL A 5 -13.26 3.95 -1.82
N SER A 6 -12.84 4.83 -2.74
CA SER A 6 -11.59 5.60 -2.65
C SER A 6 -11.79 6.99 -3.28
N ILE A 7 -11.19 8.02 -2.68
CA ILE A 7 -11.08 9.38 -3.21
C ILE A 7 -9.61 9.79 -3.13
N GLU A 8 -9.06 10.20 -4.27
CA GLU A 8 -7.72 10.78 -4.37
C GLU A 8 -7.83 12.29 -4.54
N ASP A 9 -7.01 13.04 -3.82
CA ASP A 9 -6.89 14.51 -3.90
C ASP A 9 -8.23 15.26 -4.05
N GLY A 10 -9.13 15.02 -3.10
CA GLY A 10 -10.46 15.65 -3.09
C GLY A 10 -10.45 17.16 -2.77
N LEU A 11 -9.30 17.72 -2.41
CA LEU A 11 -9.08 19.10 -2.00
C LEU A 11 -7.72 19.58 -2.51
N ASP A 12 -7.45 20.89 -2.37
CA ASP A 12 -6.18 21.50 -2.77
C ASP A 12 -4.99 20.92 -1.97
N GLU A 13 -3.83 20.77 -2.61
CA GLU A 13 -2.60 20.23 -2.01
C GLU A 13 -2.13 20.99 -0.76
N ASN A 14 -2.55 22.25 -0.59
CA ASN A 14 -2.22 23.07 0.57
C ASN A 14 -3.33 23.11 1.64
N ASP A 15 -4.50 22.49 1.43
CA ASP A 15 -5.63 22.48 2.37
C ASP A 15 -5.58 21.31 3.36
N TRP A 16 -4.50 21.25 4.16
CA TRP A 16 -4.29 20.23 5.19
C TRP A 16 -5.45 20.12 6.19
N THR A 17 -6.06 21.26 6.54
CA THR A 17 -7.19 21.29 7.48
C THR A 17 -8.46 20.73 6.84
N GLY A 18 -8.72 21.05 5.57
CA GLY A 18 -9.83 20.49 4.82
C GLY A 18 -9.72 18.98 4.69
N PHE A 19 -8.54 18.48 4.35
CA PHE A 19 -8.28 17.03 4.28
C PHE A 19 -8.53 16.34 5.62
N ALA A 20 -8.00 16.87 6.72
CA ALA A 20 -8.26 16.31 8.05
C ALA A 20 -9.76 16.28 8.40
N ARG A 21 -10.52 17.31 8.00
CA ARG A 21 -12.00 17.32 8.16
C ARG A 21 -12.68 16.27 7.27
N GLN A 22 -12.23 16.10 6.03
CA GLN A 22 -12.76 15.07 5.13
C GLN A 22 -12.50 13.66 5.69
N THR A 23 -11.28 13.42 6.14
CA THR A 23 -10.86 12.15 6.76
C THR A 23 -11.65 11.88 8.04
N ALA A 24 -11.85 12.87 8.92
CA ALA A 24 -12.68 12.71 10.11
C ALA A 24 -14.14 12.37 9.78
N ALA A 25 -14.70 12.89 8.69
CA ALA A 25 -16.10 12.64 8.31
C ALA A 25 -16.33 11.32 7.56
N ARG A 26 -15.31 10.82 6.83
CA ARG A 26 -15.48 9.76 5.82
C ARG A 26 -14.41 8.65 5.86
N GLY A 27 -13.27 8.88 6.49
CA GLY A 27 -12.10 7.98 6.46
C GLY A 27 -12.35 6.59 7.03
N ASP A 28 -13.37 6.41 7.88
CA ASP A 28 -13.77 5.09 8.38
C ASP A 28 -14.52 4.24 7.36
N ARG A 29 -14.98 4.84 6.25
CA ARG A 29 -15.83 4.19 5.24
C ARG A 29 -15.20 4.13 3.86
N ILE A 30 -14.35 5.10 3.54
CA ILE A 30 -13.68 5.19 2.24
C ILE A 30 -12.20 5.50 2.44
N GLN A 31 -11.40 5.06 1.48
CA GLN A 31 -10.01 5.45 1.38
C GLN A 31 -9.92 6.91 0.93
N ILE A 32 -9.10 7.70 1.63
CA ILE A 32 -8.73 9.08 1.31
C ILE A 32 -7.24 9.04 0.99
N VAL A 33 -6.91 9.12 -0.29
CA VAL A 33 -5.56 9.04 -0.83
C VAL A 33 -5.02 10.45 -1.03
N GLY A 34 -3.87 10.76 -0.44
CA GLY A 34 -3.10 11.93 -0.81
C GLY A 34 -2.05 11.60 -1.87
N ASP A 35 -2.06 12.33 -2.98
CA ASP A 35 -1.03 12.29 -4.03
C ASP A 35 -0.22 13.59 -4.01
N ASP A 36 -0.79 14.72 -4.44
CA ASP A 36 -0.10 16.00 -4.53
C ASP A 36 0.20 16.61 -3.14
N ILE A 37 -0.63 16.34 -2.13
CA ILE A 37 -0.36 16.80 -0.75
C ILE A 37 0.85 16.09 -0.11
N PHE A 38 1.22 14.90 -0.59
CA PHE A 38 2.31 14.11 -0.04
C PHE A 38 3.52 13.99 -0.97
N VAL A 39 3.33 14.03 -2.30
CA VAL A 39 4.36 13.88 -3.35
C VAL A 39 5.36 12.75 -3.09
N THR A 40 4.91 11.64 -2.51
CA THR A 40 5.76 10.50 -2.07
C THR A 40 6.87 10.92 -1.10
N ASN A 41 6.76 12.06 -0.43
CA ASN A 41 7.76 12.60 0.50
C ASN A 41 7.54 12.07 1.93
N PRO A 42 8.52 11.36 2.53
CA PRO A 42 8.44 10.85 3.90
C PRO A 42 8.06 11.89 4.95
N ASP A 43 8.51 13.14 4.83
CA ASP A 43 8.25 14.18 5.82
C ASP A 43 6.81 14.71 5.73
N PHE A 44 6.26 14.81 4.52
CA PHE A 44 4.85 15.15 4.33
C PHE A 44 3.94 14.00 4.74
N ILE A 45 4.32 12.76 4.51
CA ILE A 45 3.60 11.58 4.99
C ILE A 45 3.58 11.56 6.52
N LYS A 46 4.73 11.74 7.18
CA LYS A 46 4.82 11.84 8.65
C LYS A 46 3.91 12.93 9.20
N ARG A 47 3.92 14.10 8.58
CA ARG A 47 3.03 15.21 8.93
C ARG A 47 1.56 14.80 8.77
N GLY A 48 1.21 14.18 7.64
CA GLY A 48 -0.15 13.73 7.35
C GLY A 48 -0.66 12.71 8.37
N ILE A 49 0.19 11.80 8.82
CA ILE A 49 -0.12 10.84 9.89
C ILE A 49 -0.41 11.57 11.21
N LEU A 50 0.45 12.52 11.59
CA LEU A 50 0.30 13.29 12.82
C LEU A 50 -0.97 14.15 12.82
N GLU A 51 -1.27 14.80 11.69
CA GLU A 51 -2.42 15.70 11.52
C GLU A 51 -3.71 14.96 11.14
N LYS A 52 -3.66 13.64 10.92
CA LYS A 52 -4.78 12.80 10.44
C LYS A 52 -5.38 13.32 9.14
N THR A 53 -4.52 13.76 8.23
CA THR A 53 -4.88 14.38 6.95
C THR A 53 -5.56 13.38 6.01
N ALA A 54 -5.09 12.13 5.97
CA ALA A 54 -5.56 11.09 5.07
C ALA A 54 -5.55 9.72 5.77
N ASN A 55 -5.86 8.65 5.04
CA ASN A 55 -5.65 7.27 5.50
C ASN A 55 -4.91 6.40 4.45
N ALA A 56 -4.47 7.01 3.36
CA ALA A 56 -3.66 6.38 2.33
C ALA A 56 -2.77 7.39 1.59
N ALA A 57 -1.69 6.91 0.98
CA ALA A 57 -0.81 7.70 0.12
C ALA A 57 -0.65 7.08 -1.27
N LEU A 58 -0.62 7.91 -2.31
CA LEU A 58 -0.21 7.50 -3.65
C LEU A 58 1.32 7.55 -3.74
N ILE A 59 1.95 6.44 -4.15
CA ILE A 59 3.40 6.28 -4.16
C ILE A 59 3.89 6.24 -5.61
N LYS A 60 4.64 7.27 -6.00
CA LYS A 60 5.25 7.41 -7.32
C LYS A 60 6.77 7.43 -7.17
N LEU A 61 7.45 6.37 -7.61
CA LEU A 61 8.90 6.21 -7.48
C LEU A 61 9.69 7.42 -8.01
N ASN A 62 9.21 8.00 -9.13
CA ASN A 62 9.87 9.12 -9.80
C ASN A 62 9.65 10.48 -9.11
N GLN A 63 8.92 10.56 -7.98
CA GLN A 63 8.77 11.80 -7.21
C GLN A 63 9.84 11.98 -6.13
N ILE A 64 10.32 10.89 -5.52
CA ILE A 64 11.23 10.97 -4.37
C ILE A 64 12.69 10.63 -4.70
N GLY A 65 12.98 10.24 -5.95
CA GLY A 65 14.34 10.17 -6.50
C GLY A 65 15.00 8.79 -6.41
N THR A 66 14.82 8.04 -5.31
CA THR A 66 15.38 6.68 -5.16
C THR A 66 14.38 5.63 -4.70
N VAL A 67 14.68 4.36 -5.01
CA VAL A 67 13.91 3.21 -4.53
C VAL A 67 13.96 3.12 -3.00
N SER A 68 15.11 3.39 -2.38
CA SER A 68 15.25 3.34 -0.92
C SER A 68 14.36 4.35 -0.21
N GLU A 69 14.25 5.57 -0.74
CA GLU A 69 13.35 6.60 -0.20
C GLU A 69 11.88 6.23 -0.43
N THR A 70 11.57 5.61 -1.58
CA THR A 70 10.22 5.09 -1.84
C THR A 70 9.84 4.01 -0.83
N VAL A 71 10.75 3.07 -0.53
CA VAL A 71 10.54 2.04 0.50
C VAL A 71 10.34 2.70 1.86
N HIS A 72 11.12 3.72 2.21
CA HIS A 72 10.94 4.45 3.48
C HIS A 72 9.55 5.10 3.59
N ALA A 73 9.06 5.73 2.51
CA ALA A 73 7.70 6.28 2.46
C ALA A 73 6.62 5.20 2.69
N ILE A 74 6.81 4.02 2.10
CA ILE A 74 5.91 2.87 2.27
C ILE A 74 5.94 2.35 3.71
N GLU A 75 7.13 2.21 4.32
CA GLU A 75 7.23 1.77 5.72
C GLU A 75 6.50 2.71 6.67
N LEU A 76 6.60 4.03 6.45
CA LEU A 76 5.86 5.01 7.26
C LEU A 76 4.35 4.83 7.15
N CYS A 77 3.84 4.59 5.94
CA CYS A 77 2.42 4.28 5.75
C CYS A 77 2.05 2.99 6.49
N ARG A 78 2.86 1.93 6.34
CA ARG A 78 2.59 0.63 6.95
C ARG A 78 2.60 0.68 8.48
N GLU A 79 3.58 1.36 9.07
CA GLU A 79 3.69 1.55 10.52
C GLU A 79 2.50 2.33 11.10
N ALA A 80 1.98 3.30 10.35
CA ALA A 80 0.80 4.07 10.71
C ALA A 80 -0.54 3.36 10.43
N GLY A 81 -0.51 2.15 9.84
CA GLY A 81 -1.71 1.44 9.39
C GLY A 81 -2.43 2.10 8.22
N TRP A 82 -1.74 2.98 7.48
CA TRP A 82 -2.24 3.58 6.25
C TRP A 82 -2.09 2.61 5.07
N ASN A 83 -3.04 2.68 4.14
CA ASN A 83 -2.87 2.04 2.85
C ASN A 83 -1.85 2.83 2.00
N TYR A 84 -1.28 2.20 0.99
CA TYR A 84 -0.46 2.87 -0.01
C TYR A 84 -0.72 2.24 -1.37
N VAL A 85 -0.76 3.10 -2.39
CA VAL A 85 -1.10 2.71 -3.75
C VAL A 85 0.11 3.00 -4.64
N ILE A 86 0.75 1.95 -5.16
CA ILE A 86 1.87 2.14 -6.09
C ILE A 86 1.32 2.65 -7.42
N SER A 87 1.81 3.78 -7.91
CA SER A 87 1.23 4.44 -9.08
C SER A 87 2.24 4.68 -10.20
N HIS A 88 1.72 4.57 -11.42
CA HIS A 88 2.38 5.05 -12.62
C HIS A 88 2.38 6.60 -12.71
N ARG A 89 3.03 7.14 -13.75
CA ARG A 89 2.93 8.53 -14.19
C ARG A 89 2.13 8.66 -15.49
N SER A 90 1.82 9.89 -15.88
CA SER A 90 1.12 10.18 -17.13
C SER A 90 1.95 9.84 -18.38
N GLY A 91 3.28 10.02 -18.33
CA GLY A 91 4.21 9.63 -19.40
C GLY A 91 4.99 8.36 -19.03
N GLU A 92 4.42 7.19 -19.31
CA GLU A 92 5.09 5.90 -19.06
C GLU A 92 5.72 5.33 -20.32
N THR A 93 6.63 4.39 -20.09
CA THR A 93 7.19 3.48 -21.08
C THR A 93 6.61 2.07 -20.90
N GLU A 94 7.07 1.10 -21.68
CA GLU A 94 6.70 -0.31 -21.49
C GLU A 94 7.43 -0.97 -20.29
N ASP A 95 8.29 -0.24 -19.59
CA ASP A 95 8.94 -0.72 -18.37
C ASP A 95 7.87 -1.14 -17.34
N ALA A 96 7.92 -2.39 -16.90
CA ALA A 96 6.92 -2.96 -16.01
C ALA A 96 7.39 -3.04 -14.54
N PHE A 97 8.50 -2.39 -14.20
CA PHE A 97 9.12 -2.48 -12.87
C PHE A 97 8.14 -2.20 -11.71
N ILE A 98 7.21 -1.25 -11.90
CA ILE A 98 6.22 -0.92 -10.87
C ILE A 98 5.29 -2.09 -10.51
N ALA A 99 5.10 -3.07 -11.40
CA ALA A 99 4.35 -4.28 -11.12
C ALA A 99 5.11 -5.19 -10.15
N ASP A 100 6.38 -5.50 -10.44
CA ASP A 100 7.26 -6.25 -9.53
C ASP A 100 7.39 -5.53 -8.18
N PHE A 101 7.59 -4.21 -8.21
CA PHE A 101 7.69 -3.40 -6.99
C PHE A 101 6.41 -3.44 -6.15
N ALA A 102 5.23 -3.35 -6.77
CA ALA A 102 3.96 -3.43 -6.06
C ALA A 102 3.77 -4.78 -5.35
N VAL A 103 4.11 -5.89 -6.03
CA VAL A 103 4.04 -7.23 -5.44
C VAL A 103 5.06 -7.38 -4.31
N ALA A 104 6.30 -6.93 -4.51
CA ALA A 104 7.36 -6.99 -3.51
C ALA A 104 7.01 -6.20 -2.25
N MET A 105 6.38 -5.03 -2.41
CA MET A 105 5.96 -4.21 -1.28
C MET A 105 4.67 -4.70 -0.62
N GLY A 106 3.89 -5.55 -1.27
CA GLY A 106 2.76 -6.27 -0.66
C GLY A 106 1.66 -5.37 -0.08
N GLY A 107 1.42 -4.22 -0.72
CA GLY A 107 0.40 -3.24 -0.31
C GLY A 107 -1.02 -3.53 -0.79
N GLY A 108 -1.19 -4.45 -1.75
CA GLY A 108 -2.50 -4.86 -2.24
C GLY A 108 -3.17 -3.88 -3.22
N GLN A 109 -2.56 -2.74 -3.54
CA GLN A 109 -3.10 -1.76 -4.49
C GLN A 109 -2.04 -1.24 -5.48
N ILE A 110 -2.40 -1.18 -6.76
CA ILE A 110 -1.65 -0.49 -7.84
C ILE A 110 -2.59 0.41 -8.64
N LYS A 111 -2.11 1.58 -9.06
CA LYS A 111 -2.76 2.49 -10.01
C LYS A 111 -1.89 2.62 -11.25
N THR A 112 -2.11 1.74 -12.23
CA THR A 112 -1.32 1.69 -13.48
C THR A 112 -2.14 2.04 -14.73
N GLY A 113 -3.31 2.67 -14.55
CA GLY A 113 -4.17 3.22 -15.61
C GLY A 113 -5.06 2.21 -16.31
N SER A 114 -5.76 2.66 -17.35
CA SER A 114 -6.72 1.83 -18.09
C SER A 114 -6.06 0.60 -18.74
N ALA A 115 -6.84 -0.45 -18.97
CA ALA A 115 -6.48 -1.62 -19.79
C ALA A 115 -6.46 -1.29 -21.30
N SER A 116 -5.75 -0.22 -21.66
CA SER A 116 -5.56 0.26 -23.01
C SER A 116 -4.20 0.95 -23.10
N ARG A 117 -3.63 1.01 -24.32
CA ARG A 117 -2.26 1.46 -24.61
C ARG A 117 -1.18 0.50 -24.09
N SER A 118 -0.14 0.28 -24.89
CA SER A 118 0.84 -0.79 -24.64
C SER A 118 1.62 -0.57 -23.34
N GLU A 119 1.92 0.68 -23.02
CA GLU A 119 2.66 1.06 -21.81
C GLU A 119 1.92 0.72 -20.51
N ARG A 120 0.59 0.63 -20.54
CA ARG A 120 -0.27 0.25 -19.40
C ARG A 120 -0.44 -1.26 -19.35
N ILE A 121 -0.72 -1.86 -20.51
CA ILE A 121 -0.89 -3.31 -20.68
C ILE A 121 0.38 -4.07 -20.25
N ALA A 122 1.57 -3.53 -20.51
CA ALA A 122 2.84 -4.14 -20.10
C ALA A 122 2.88 -4.44 -18.59
N LYS A 123 2.35 -3.54 -17.73
CA LYS A 123 2.29 -3.76 -16.28
C LYS A 123 1.28 -4.82 -15.90
N TYR A 124 0.11 -4.84 -16.54
CA TYR A 124 -0.90 -5.87 -16.30
C TYR A 124 -0.41 -7.26 -16.72
N ASN A 125 0.27 -7.36 -17.87
CA ASN A 125 0.90 -8.60 -18.31
C ASN A 125 1.96 -9.06 -17.31
N ARG A 126 2.79 -8.14 -16.81
CA ARG A 126 3.77 -8.49 -15.79
C ARG A 126 3.13 -8.99 -14.49
N LEU A 127 2.02 -8.39 -14.04
CA LEU A 127 1.26 -8.90 -12.89
C LEU A 127 0.73 -10.33 -13.13
N LEU A 128 0.24 -10.64 -14.34
CA LEU A 128 -0.20 -11.99 -14.71
C LEU A 128 0.94 -13.00 -14.74
N GLU A 129 2.12 -12.58 -15.19
CA GLU A 129 3.34 -13.41 -15.15
C GLU A 129 3.76 -13.69 -13.70
N ILE A 130 3.79 -12.67 -12.84
CA ILE A 130 4.12 -12.84 -11.42
C ILE A 130 3.10 -13.75 -10.72
N GLU A 131 1.80 -13.63 -11.02
CA GLU A 131 0.79 -14.57 -10.52
C GLU A 131 1.12 -16.02 -10.90
N ALA A 132 1.45 -16.24 -12.18
CA ALA A 132 1.79 -17.56 -12.69
C ALA A 132 3.08 -18.11 -12.08
N GLU A 133 4.09 -17.27 -11.86
CA GLU A 133 5.35 -17.61 -11.17
C GLU A 133 5.11 -18.01 -9.71
N LEU A 134 4.21 -17.32 -9.01
CA LEU A 134 3.87 -17.59 -7.61
C LEU A 134 2.95 -18.81 -7.42
N GLY A 135 2.15 -19.16 -8.43
CA GLY A 135 1.21 -20.29 -8.39
C GLY A 135 0.29 -20.25 -7.17
N ASP A 136 0.20 -21.35 -6.43
CA ASP A 136 -0.66 -21.49 -5.24
C ASP A 136 -0.25 -20.59 -4.05
N THR A 137 0.86 -19.86 -4.17
CA THR A 137 1.31 -18.89 -3.17
C THR A 137 0.87 -17.46 -3.46
N ALA A 138 0.26 -17.20 -4.61
CA ALA A 138 -0.31 -15.91 -4.97
C ALA A 138 -1.56 -15.60 -4.14
N GLU A 139 -1.62 -14.38 -3.60
CA GLU A 139 -2.81 -13.88 -2.90
C GLU A 139 -3.29 -12.57 -3.54
N PHE A 140 -4.58 -12.51 -3.85
CA PHE A 140 -5.27 -11.30 -4.29
C PHE A 140 -6.12 -10.76 -3.13
N LEU A 141 -5.85 -9.52 -2.73
CA LEU A 141 -6.58 -8.86 -1.65
C LEU A 141 -7.63 -7.93 -2.25
N SER A 142 -8.86 -7.98 -1.70
CA SER A 142 -9.88 -7.01 -2.08
C SER A 142 -9.55 -5.65 -1.43
N PRO A 143 -9.61 -4.53 -2.18
CA PRO A 143 -9.32 -3.19 -1.65
C PRO A 143 -10.38 -2.65 -0.68
N SER A 144 -11.39 -3.44 -0.31
CA SER A 144 -12.43 -3.00 0.64
C SER A 144 -11.86 -2.84 2.06
N PRO A 145 -12.10 -1.68 2.73
CA PRO A 145 -11.72 -1.46 4.14
C PRO A 145 -12.42 -2.43 5.10
N THR A 146 -13.40 -3.22 4.64
CA THR A 146 -14.14 -4.21 5.43
C THR A 146 -13.69 -5.66 5.21
N SER A 147 -12.64 -5.94 4.44
CA SER A 147 -12.24 -7.31 4.12
C SER A 147 -11.42 -8.01 5.23
N LEU A 148 -12.08 -8.27 6.37
CA LEU A 148 -11.67 -9.31 7.33
C LEU A 148 -12.06 -10.73 6.89
N LEU A 149 -12.54 -10.92 5.65
CA LEU A 149 -12.86 -12.25 5.11
C LEU A 149 -11.92 -12.56 3.96
N HIS A 150 -10.86 -13.30 4.29
CA HIS A 150 -9.96 -13.93 3.34
C HIS A 150 -10.71 -15.08 2.65
N SER A 151 -11.09 -14.89 1.39
CA SER A 151 -11.34 -16.00 0.47
C SER A 151 -10.52 -15.72 -0.78
N GLY A 152 -9.47 -16.53 -0.98
CA GLY A 152 -8.59 -16.44 -2.12
C GLY A 152 -9.37 -16.67 -3.41
N ILE A 153 -9.42 -15.62 -4.24
CA ILE A 153 -9.89 -15.68 -5.63
C ILE A 153 -8.64 -15.43 -6.48
N SER A 154 -8.44 -16.21 -7.56
CA SER A 154 -7.33 -15.95 -8.48
C SER A 154 -7.55 -14.61 -9.20
N PHE A 155 -6.46 -13.90 -9.52
CA PHE A 155 -6.53 -12.65 -10.29
C PHE A 155 -7.21 -12.87 -11.66
N ARG A 156 -7.02 -14.03 -12.29
CA ARG A 156 -7.73 -14.42 -13.52
C ARG A 156 -9.24 -14.53 -13.34
N GLU A 157 -9.70 -15.11 -12.23
CA GLU A 157 -11.13 -15.21 -11.91
C GLU A 157 -11.72 -13.84 -11.63
N PHE A 158 -10.99 -12.95 -10.96
CA PHE A 158 -11.40 -11.57 -10.74
C PHE A 158 -11.56 -10.83 -12.07
N ILE A 159 -10.55 -10.82 -12.94
CA ILE A 159 -10.61 -10.15 -14.26
C ILE A 159 -11.70 -10.75 -15.15
N GLY A 160 -11.90 -12.08 -15.11
CA GLY A 160 -12.92 -12.77 -15.90
C GLY A 160 -14.36 -12.64 -15.39
N SER A 161 -14.56 -12.34 -14.09
CA SER A 161 -15.89 -12.23 -13.48
C SER A 161 -16.58 -10.88 -13.72
N TYR A 162 -15.88 -9.88 -14.25
CA TYR A 162 -16.49 -8.59 -14.53
C TYR A 162 -17.26 -8.63 -15.86
N PRO A 163 -18.58 -8.33 -15.84
CA PRO A 163 -19.37 -8.33 -17.05
C PRO A 163 -18.84 -7.27 -18.01
N SER A 164 -18.79 -7.64 -19.28
CA SER A 164 -18.50 -6.76 -20.41
C SER A 164 -19.56 -5.67 -20.52
N ARG A 165 -19.41 -4.56 -19.78
CA ARG A 165 -20.19 -3.34 -20.01
C ARG A 165 -19.55 -2.10 -19.38
N THR A 166 -18.84 -1.37 -20.23
CA THR A 166 -18.77 0.10 -20.34
C THR A 166 -18.39 0.99 -19.15
N ASP A 167 -18.27 0.53 -17.92
CA ASP A 167 -17.85 1.41 -16.82
C ASP A 167 -16.32 1.43 -16.70
N ARG A 168 -15.78 2.56 -17.13
CA ARG A 168 -14.38 2.96 -16.95
C ARG A 168 -14.24 3.44 -15.52
N ASP A 169 -13.62 2.63 -14.66
CA ASP A 169 -12.76 3.07 -13.56
C ASP A 169 -12.13 1.83 -12.93
N TRP A 170 -10.92 1.53 -13.41
CA TRP A 170 -10.07 0.47 -12.87
C TRP A 170 -8.85 1.13 -12.25
N ALA A 171 -8.80 1.14 -10.93
CA ALA A 171 -7.62 1.43 -10.13
C ALA A 171 -7.71 0.57 -8.86
N ASP A 172 -6.58 -0.01 -8.44
CA ASP A 172 -6.36 -0.87 -7.28
C ASP A 172 -6.31 -2.38 -7.58
N LEU A 173 -5.15 -2.85 -8.04
CA LEU A 173 -4.83 -4.28 -8.21
C LEU A 173 -3.40 -4.61 -7.73
N SER A 174 -3.20 -5.43 -6.71
CA SER A 174 -1.87 -6.00 -6.47
C SER A 174 -1.97 -7.42 -5.92
N ILE A 175 -1.09 -8.28 -6.46
CA ILE A 175 -0.87 -9.65 -6.01
C ILE A 175 0.20 -9.60 -4.91
N ARG A 176 0.10 -10.45 -3.89
CA ARG A 176 1.11 -10.57 -2.83
C ARG A 176 1.71 -11.98 -2.83
N GLY A 177 3.02 -12.07 -2.54
CA GLY A 177 3.68 -13.34 -2.18
C GLY A 177 3.70 -13.54 -0.66
N LYS A 178 3.54 -14.79 -0.19
CA LYS A 178 3.57 -15.12 1.25
C LYS A 178 4.93 -14.80 1.89
N THR A 179 5.00 -13.78 2.76
CA THR A 179 6.13 -13.61 3.68
C THR A 179 5.83 -14.35 4.99
N PRO A 180 6.71 -15.25 5.50
CA PRO A 180 6.47 -15.92 6.77
C PRO A 180 6.45 -14.90 7.91
N ARG A 181 5.34 -14.81 8.67
CA ARG A 181 5.30 -14.05 9.93
C ARG A 181 6.24 -14.73 10.92
N ARG A 182 7.46 -14.21 11.12
CA ARG A 182 8.22 -14.50 12.34
C ARG A 182 7.63 -13.67 13.47
N SER A 183 7.03 -14.33 14.44
CA SER A 183 6.66 -13.73 15.72
C SER A 183 7.91 -13.22 16.42
N ILE A 184 8.05 -11.91 16.56
CA ILE A 184 9.03 -11.31 17.47
C ILE A 184 8.48 -11.51 18.88
N GLN A 185 8.99 -12.53 19.60
CA GLN A 185 8.82 -12.61 21.04
C GLN A 185 9.76 -11.58 21.69
N ALA A 186 9.20 -10.62 22.41
CA ALA A 186 9.96 -9.71 23.25
C ALA A 186 10.72 -10.51 24.33
N PRO A 187 12.00 -10.24 24.59
CA PRO A 187 12.73 -10.95 25.63
C PRO A 187 12.15 -10.63 27.01
N THR A 188 11.69 -11.67 27.71
CA THR A 188 11.28 -11.60 29.11
C THR A 188 12.47 -11.26 29.99
N ASN A 189 12.29 -10.23 30.81
CA ASN A 189 13.27 -9.72 31.75
C ASN A 189 13.43 -10.71 32.92
N THR A 190 14.48 -11.55 32.90
CA THR A 190 14.80 -12.43 34.03
C THR A 190 15.55 -11.64 35.09
N ARG A 191 14.86 -11.33 36.19
CA ARG A 191 15.49 -10.99 37.48
C ARG A 191 16.40 -12.15 37.89
N VAL A 192 17.65 -11.85 38.22
CA VAL A 192 18.51 -12.74 39.00
C VAL A 192 18.54 -12.20 40.42
N SER A 193 18.10 -13.04 41.35
CA SER A 193 18.09 -12.84 42.80
C SER A 193 19.10 -13.77 43.46
N GLY A 194 19.81 -13.27 44.48
CA GLY A 194 20.61 -14.03 45.46
C GLY A 194 22.03 -14.39 44.96
N ASP A 195 23.08 -14.42 45.77
CA ASP A 195 23.24 -14.23 47.21
C ASP A 195 24.72 -13.97 47.54
N SER A 196 24.93 -13.51 48.76
CA SER A 196 26.15 -13.01 49.44
C SER A 196 27.31 -14.00 49.75
N HIS A 197 28.41 -13.42 50.30
CA HIS A 197 29.61 -13.98 51.00
C HIS A 197 30.78 -14.39 50.09
N ASP A 198 32.07 -14.12 50.35
CA ASP A 198 32.87 -13.62 51.49
C ASP A 198 34.23 -13.09 50.93
N GLY A 199 34.94 -12.20 51.67
CA GLY A 199 36.30 -11.71 51.33
C GLY A 199 37.44 -12.72 51.62
N PRO A 200 38.71 -12.33 51.88
CA PRO A 200 39.35 -11.00 51.83
C PRO A 200 40.77 -10.97 51.17
N SER A 201 41.47 -9.82 51.30
CA SER A 201 42.93 -9.56 51.21
C SER A 201 43.57 -9.67 49.80
N HIS A 202 44.42 -8.77 49.31
CA HIS A 202 45.41 -7.87 49.92
C HIS A 202 45.57 -6.58 49.09
#